data_AF-A0A351HWK1-F1
#
_entry.id   AF-A0A351HWK1-F1
#
_cell.length_a   1.000
_cell.length_b   1.000
_cell.length_c   1.000
_cell.angle_alpha   90.00
_cell.angle_beta   90.00
_cell.angle_gamma   90.00
#
_symmetry.space_group_name_H-M   'P 1'
#
loop_
_entity.id
_entity.type
_entity.pdbx_description
1 polymer ?
#
loop_
_entity_poly.entity_id
_entity_poly.type
_entity_poly.pdbx_seq_one_letter_code
_entity_poly.pdbx_strand_id
1 'polypeptide(L)'
;DLMAKCKEYNIDPSRMHIDPLIEMLCTSEDGITMVTEVIREIKKQYSTIHVTGAVSNISFNLPARRIANQAFAVLAMSAGMDSFILDPLNKDMMGMLFATEAMMGEDEYCMEYIGAFREGIFVK
;
A
#
# COMPACT_ATOMS: atom_id res chain seq x y z
N ASP A 1 11.75 -18.88 -6.73
CA ASP A 1 10.89 -20.08 -6.66
C ASP A 1 9.43 -19.77 -7.02
N LEU A 2 8.78 -18.81 -6.35
CA LEU A 2 7.37 -18.46 -6.60
C LEU A 2 7.03 -18.20 -8.08
N MET A 3 7.71 -17.25 -8.72
CA MET A 3 7.43 -16.88 -10.13
C MET A 3 7.60 -18.04 -11.11
N ALA A 4 8.56 -18.95 -10.84
CA ALA A 4 8.79 -20.13 -11.67
C ALA A 4 7.62 -21.11 -11.58
N LYS A 5 7.09 -21.34 -10.37
CA LYS A 5 5.88 -22.13 -10.16
C LYS A 5 4.67 -21.50 -10.82
N CYS A 6 4.45 -20.19 -10.66
CA CYS A 6 3.34 -19.51 -11.31
C CYS A 6 3.36 -19.68 -12.83
N LYS A 7 4.55 -19.62 -13.43
CA LYS A 7 4.75 -19.90 -14.86
C LYS A 7 4.41 -21.34 -15.24
N GLU A 8 4.80 -22.33 -14.43
CA GLU A 8 4.45 -23.74 -14.64
C GLU A 8 2.92 -23.96 -14.70
N TYR A 9 2.18 -23.26 -13.84
CA TYR A 9 0.72 -23.34 -13.78
C TYR A 9 0.00 -22.32 -14.69
N ASN A 10 0.71 -21.60 -15.57
CA ASN A 10 0.15 -20.55 -16.44
C ASN A 10 -0.66 -19.48 -15.68
N ILE A 11 -0.18 -19.06 -14.51
CA ILE A 11 -0.77 -17.97 -13.73
C ILE A 11 -0.11 -16.66 -14.20
N ASP A 12 -0.90 -15.79 -14.81
CA ASP A 12 -0.45 -14.46 -15.23
C ASP A 12 -0.03 -13.61 -14.02
N PRO A 13 1.09 -12.86 -14.09
CA PRO A 13 1.50 -11.97 -13.02
C PRO A 13 0.43 -10.97 -12.58
N SER A 14 -0.45 -10.52 -13.48
CA SER A 14 -1.53 -9.58 -13.16
C SER A 14 -2.59 -10.16 -12.22
N ARG A 15 -2.57 -11.46 -11.95
CA ARG A 15 -3.48 -12.13 -11.02
C ARG A 15 -2.89 -12.26 -9.62
N MET A 16 -1.67 -11.78 -9.41
CA MET A 16 -0.94 -11.96 -8.16
C MET A 16 -0.82 -10.67 -7.39
N HIS A 17 -0.97 -10.81 -6.08
CA HIS A 17 -0.66 -9.78 -5.09
C HIS A 17 0.50 -10.32 -4.25
N ILE A 18 1.69 -9.76 -4.43
CA ILE A 18 2.89 -10.13 -3.67
C ILE A 18 2.94 -9.32 -2.39
N ASP A 19 2.98 -9.99 -1.26
CA ASP A 19 3.27 -9.37 0.03
C ASP A 19 4.78 -9.49 0.32
N PRO A 20 5.54 -8.39 0.38
CA PRO A 20 6.97 -8.42 0.66
C PRO A 20 7.30 -8.70 2.14
N LEU A 21 6.28 -8.99 2.97
CA LEU A 21 6.39 -9.26 4.41
C LEU A 21 7.03 -8.08 5.16
N ILE A 22 6.30 -6.97 5.20
CA ILE A 22 6.72 -5.73 5.88
C ILE A 22 7.16 -6.03 7.31
N GLU A 23 8.44 -5.76 7.60
CA GLU A 23 9.01 -5.88 8.93
C GLU A 23 8.59 -4.69 9.83
N MET A 24 8.68 -4.87 11.15
CA MET A 24 8.29 -3.83 12.11
C MET A 24 9.27 -2.65 12.03
N LEU A 25 8.76 -1.41 12.04
CA LEU A 25 9.60 -0.22 11.98
C LEU A 25 10.56 -0.13 13.16
N CYS A 26 10.15 -0.57 14.35
CA CYS A 26 10.96 -0.52 15.56
C CYS A 26 12.17 -1.47 15.53
N THR A 27 12.19 -2.45 14.63
CA THR A 27 13.30 -3.40 14.47
C THR A 27 14.15 -3.13 13.23
N SER A 28 13.75 -2.17 12.40
CA SER A 28 14.45 -1.82 11.16
C SER A 28 15.48 -0.71 11.40
N GLU A 29 16.74 -0.96 11.04
CA GLU A 29 17.79 0.07 11.05
C GLU A 29 17.60 1.09 9.91
N ASP A 30 17.10 0.63 8.75
CA ASP A 30 16.90 1.44 7.54
C ASP A 30 15.47 2.03 7.43
N GLY A 31 14.68 1.87 8.49
CA GLY A 31 13.29 2.30 8.54
C GLY A 31 12.45 1.68 7.43
N ILE A 32 11.74 2.53 6.68
CA ILE A 32 10.85 2.12 5.59
C ILE A 32 11.58 1.91 4.25
N THR A 33 12.83 2.34 4.15
CA THR A 33 13.58 2.42 2.88
C THR A 33 13.62 1.07 2.18
N MET A 34 14.01 0.02 2.92
CA MET A 34 14.06 -1.36 2.45
C MET A 34 12.73 -1.81 1.82
N VAL A 35 11.60 -1.54 2.48
CA VAL A 35 10.27 -1.90 1.96
C VAL A 35 9.98 -1.19 0.64
N THR A 36 10.25 0.13 0.57
CA THR A 36 9.99 0.89 -0.66
C THR A 36 10.88 0.45 -1.82
N GLU A 37 12.14 0.06 -1.55
CA GLU A 37 13.05 -0.47 -2.56
C GLU A 37 12.58 -1.82 -3.09
N VAL A 38 12.13 -2.71 -2.19
CA VAL A 38 11.55 -4.01 -2.57
C VAL A 38 10.32 -3.82 -3.44
N ILE A 39 9.38 -2.92 -3.06
CA ILE A 39 8.19 -2.62 -3.87
C ILE A 39 8.62 -2.15 -5.27
N ARG A 40 9.52 -1.16 -5.36
CA ARG A 40 10.00 -0.63 -6.65
C ARG A 40 10.67 -1.69 -7.51
N GLU A 41 11.49 -2.55 -6.92
CA GLU A 41 12.19 -3.61 -7.66
C GLU A 41 11.22 -4.69 -8.16
N ILE A 42 10.20 -5.05 -7.37
CA ILE A 42 9.13 -5.96 -7.82
C ILE A 42 8.40 -5.37 -9.04
N LYS A 43 7.97 -4.10 -8.97
CA LYS A 43 7.27 -3.42 -10.07
C LYS A 43 8.15 -3.26 -11.32
N LYS A 44 9.46 -3.06 -11.13
CA LYS A 44 10.43 -2.98 -12.23
C LYS A 44 10.62 -4.32 -12.95
N GLN A 45 10.63 -5.43 -12.21
CA GLN A 45 10.77 -6.77 -12.82
C GLN A 45 9.46 -7.28 -13.43
N TYR A 46 8.33 -6.94 -12.82
CA TYR A 46 7.00 -7.38 -13.23
C TYR A 46 6.02 -6.21 -13.18
N SER A 47 5.93 -5.43 -14.25
CA SER A 47 5.11 -4.21 -14.28
C SER A 47 3.61 -4.46 -14.05
N THR A 48 3.12 -5.64 -14.41
CA THR A 48 1.71 -6.02 -14.24
C THR A 48 1.40 -6.66 -12.90
N ILE A 49 2.40 -7.02 -12.09
CA ILE A 49 2.16 -7.64 -10.79
C ILE A 49 1.62 -6.61 -9.80
N HIS A 50 0.76 -7.05 -8.89
CA HIS A 50 0.32 -6.22 -7.79
C HIS A 50 1.15 -6.48 -6.54
N VAL A 51 1.41 -5.44 -5.76
CA VAL A 51 2.05 -5.54 -4.44
C VAL A 51 1.01 -5.21 -3.37
N THR A 52 1.01 -5.99 -2.29
CA THR A 52 0.04 -5.88 -1.20
C THR A 52 0.72 -5.97 0.15
N GLY A 53 0.00 -5.66 1.22
CA GLY A 53 0.50 -5.84 2.58
C GLY A 53 -0.40 -5.25 3.65
N ALA A 54 -0.22 -5.71 4.89
CA ALA A 54 -0.97 -5.21 6.04
C ALA A 54 -0.36 -3.92 6.59
N VAL A 55 -1.15 -2.83 6.63
CA VAL A 55 -0.68 -1.52 7.15
C VAL A 55 -0.31 -1.56 8.63
N SER A 56 -0.79 -2.55 9.38
CA SER A 56 -0.58 -2.63 10.83
C SER A 56 0.74 -3.22 11.26
N ASN A 57 1.44 -3.95 10.38
CA ASN A 57 2.67 -4.67 10.74
C ASN A 57 3.81 -3.71 11.07
N ILE A 58 3.91 -2.61 10.30
CA ILE A 58 4.95 -1.59 10.45
C ILE A 58 4.96 -0.95 11.85
N SER A 59 3.79 -0.84 12.50
CA SER A 59 3.63 -0.14 13.77
C SER A 59 3.56 -1.06 14.99
N PHE A 60 3.88 -2.35 14.83
CA PHE A 60 3.87 -3.27 15.96
C PHE A 60 4.82 -2.77 17.07
N ASN A 61 4.36 -2.86 18.33
CA ASN A 61 5.02 -2.31 19.52
C ASN A 61 5.31 -0.79 19.53
N LEU A 62 4.75 -0.01 18.61
CA LEU A 62 4.84 1.46 18.65
C LEU A 62 3.61 2.09 19.35
N PRO A 63 3.78 3.21 20.08
CA PRO A 63 2.66 4.03 20.51
C PRO A 63 2.02 4.75 19.30
N ALA A 64 0.78 5.20 19.46
CA ALA A 64 0.05 5.98 18.44
C ALA A 64 0.05 5.33 17.02
N ARG A 65 -0.06 4.00 16.97
CA ARG A 65 0.03 3.15 15.76
C ARG A 65 -0.74 3.66 14.55
N ARG A 66 -1.90 4.27 14.77
CA ARG A 66 -2.75 4.82 13.69
C ARG A 66 -2.01 5.83 12.82
N ILE A 67 -1.21 6.70 13.43
CA ILE A 67 -0.42 7.72 12.73
C ILE A 67 0.68 7.05 11.90
N ALA A 68 1.40 6.10 12.51
CA ALA A 68 2.46 5.36 11.81
C ALA A 68 1.91 4.55 10.62
N ASN A 69 0.75 3.91 10.78
CA ASN A 69 0.09 3.17 9.70
C ASN A 69 -0.30 4.09 8.53
N GLN A 70 -0.80 5.30 8.81
CA GLN A 70 -1.17 6.29 7.79
C GLN A 70 0.07 6.77 7.03
N ALA A 71 1.14 7.14 7.75
CA ALA A 71 2.39 7.53 7.12
C ALA A 71 2.98 6.40 6.26
N PHE A 72 2.92 5.16 6.76
CA PHE A 72 3.32 3.98 6.00
C PHE A 72 2.52 3.81 4.71
N ALA A 73 1.19 3.89 4.77
CA ALA A 73 0.33 3.71 3.60
C ALA A 73 0.71 4.70 2.48
N VAL A 74 0.87 5.99 2.81
CA VAL A 74 1.28 7.04 1.86
C VAL A 74 2.64 6.71 1.23
N LEU A 75 3.64 6.37 2.05
CA LEU A 75 5.00 6.08 1.57
C LEU A 75 5.05 4.82 0.71
N ALA A 76 4.29 3.79 1.06
CA ALA A 76 4.19 2.56 0.31
C ALA A 76 3.47 2.78 -1.04
N MET A 77 2.37 3.54 -1.07
CA MET A 77 1.68 3.92 -2.32
C MET A 77 2.63 4.66 -3.26
N SER A 78 3.35 5.65 -2.74
CA SER A 78 4.36 6.39 -3.53
C SER A 78 5.49 5.49 -4.07
N ALA A 79 5.75 4.34 -3.44
CA ALA A 79 6.71 3.35 -3.93
C ALA A 79 6.13 2.38 -4.97
N GLY A 80 4.82 2.37 -5.19
CA GLY A 80 4.12 1.50 -6.14
C GLY A 80 3.31 0.36 -5.50
N MET A 81 2.90 0.51 -4.23
CA MET A 81 1.98 -0.44 -3.58
C MET A 81 0.59 -0.34 -4.19
N ASP A 82 0.02 -1.47 -4.61
CA ASP A 82 -1.28 -1.51 -5.31
C ASP A 82 -2.48 -1.73 -4.37
N SER A 83 -2.26 -2.34 -3.20
CA SER A 83 -3.36 -2.72 -2.30
C SER A 83 -2.91 -2.87 -0.85
N PHE A 84 -3.85 -2.78 0.08
CA PHE A 84 -3.59 -2.94 1.51
C PHE A 84 -4.63 -3.84 2.19
N ILE A 85 -4.17 -4.57 3.20
CA ILE A 85 -5.02 -5.17 4.21
C ILE A 85 -5.14 -4.17 5.37
N LEU A 86 -6.33 -3.60 5.57
CA LEU A 86 -6.59 -2.53 6.54
C LEU A 86 -8.04 -2.55 7.04
N ASP A 87 -8.33 -1.68 8.02
CA ASP A 87 -9.69 -1.39 8.47
C ASP A 87 -10.31 -0.27 7.62
N PRO A 88 -11.28 -0.58 6.73
CA PRO A 88 -11.90 0.41 5.86
C PRO A 88 -12.87 1.35 6.60
N LEU A 89 -13.25 1.05 7.85
CA LEU A 89 -14.09 1.92 8.67
C LEU A 89 -13.29 3.06 9.32
N ASN A 90 -11.95 2.97 9.28
CA ASN A 90 -11.08 4.04 9.73
C ASN A 90 -11.09 5.18 8.70
N LYS A 91 -11.98 6.16 8.92
CA LYS A 91 -12.16 7.34 8.07
C LYS A 91 -10.88 8.12 7.81
N ASP A 92 -10.01 8.24 8.81
CA ASP A 92 -8.77 8.98 8.64
C ASP A 92 -7.81 8.21 7.70
N MET A 93 -7.74 6.88 7.80
CA MET A 93 -6.98 6.07 6.85
C MET A 93 -7.57 6.17 5.44
N MET A 94 -8.88 6.01 5.28
CA MET A 94 -9.52 6.13 3.96
C MET A 94 -9.26 7.50 3.33
N GLY A 95 -9.35 8.57 4.11
CA GLY A 95 -9.03 9.92 3.64
C GLY A 95 -7.58 10.05 3.16
N MET A 96 -6.63 9.40 3.84
CA MET A 96 -5.22 9.38 3.40
C MET A 96 -5.06 8.62 2.07
N LEU A 97 -5.76 7.51 1.85
CA LEU A 97 -5.67 6.75 0.60
C LEU A 97 -6.18 7.56 -0.59
N PHE A 98 -7.42 8.05 -0.54
CA PHE A 98 -8.00 8.87 -1.62
C PHE A 98 -7.18 10.15 -1.87
N ALA A 99 -6.70 10.81 -0.80
CA ALA A 99 -5.86 11.99 -0.95
C ALA A 99 -4.53 11.65 -1.66
N THR A 100 -3.95 10.49 -1.35
CA THR A 100 -2.67 10.06 -1.93
C THR A 100 -2.84 9.70 -3.41
N GLU A 101 -3.89 8.97 -3.79
CA GLU A 101 -4.21 8.68 -5.20
C GLU A 101 -4.37 9.97 -6.01
N ALA A 102 -5.11 10.95 -5.49
CA ALA A 102 -5.26 12.26 -6.12
C ALA A 102 -3.92 13.02 -6.25
N MET A 103 -3.08 12.99 -5.21
CA MET A 103 -1.76 13.64 -5.24
C MET A 103 -0.77 12.94 -6.19
N MET A 104 -0.93 11.64 -6.41
CA MET A 104 -0.14 10.86 -7.37
C MET A 104 -0.63 11.04 -8.82
N GLY A 105 -1.75 11.72 -9.03
CA GLY A 105 -2.35 11.93 -10.35
C GLY A 105 -3.09 10.71 -10.88
N GLU A 106 -3.47 9.79 -9.99
CA GLU A 106 -4.20 8.55 -10.32
C GLU A 106 -5.73 8.75 -10.28
N ASP A 107 -6.20 9.89 -9.74
CA ASP A 107 -7.60 10.30 -9.70
C ASP A 107 -7.83 11.50 -10.63
N GLU A 108 -8.43 11.26 -11.80
CA GLU A 108 -8.65 12.28 -12.82
C GLU A 108 -9.61 13.36 -12.30
N TYR A 109 -9.15 14.61 -12.27
CA TYR A 109 -9.86 15.77 -11.70
C TYR A 109 -10.26 15.61 -10.22
N CYS A 110 -9.59 14.73 -9.48
CA CYS A 110 -9.91 14.42 -8.07
C CYS A 110 -11.36 13.93 -7.87
N MET A 111 -11.96 13.29 -8.87
CA MET A 111 -13.37 12.91 -8.86
C MET A 111 -13.68 11.86 -7.79
N GLU A 112 -12.81 10.86 -7.62
CA GLU A 112 -12.97 9.83 -6.60
C GLU A 112 -12.81 10.44 -5.19
N TYR A 113 -11.82 11.30 -4.99
CA TYR A 113 -11.63 12.02 -3.72
C TYR A 113 -12.87 12.86 -3.35
N ILE A 114 -13.39 13.65 -4.31
CA ILE A 114 -14.58 14.49 -4.10
C ILE A 114 -15.82 13.61 -3.86
N GLY A 115 -15.98 12.52 -4.61
CA GLY A 115 -17.07 11.57 -4.45
C GLY A 115 -17.09 10.94 -3.07
N ALA A 116 -15.96 10.37 -2.66
CA ALA A 116 -15.77 9.75 -1.36
C ALA A 116 -16.04 10.71 -0.19
N PHE A 117 -15.63 11.98 -0.31
CA PHE A 117 -15.98 13.01 0.68
C PHE A 117 -17.50 13.28 0.75
N ARG A 118 -18.17 13.43 -0.41
CA ARG A 118 -19.62 13.67 -0.47
C ARG A 118 -20.43 12.51 0.11
N GLU A 119 -19.96 11.28 -0.09
CA GLU A 119 -20.56 10.05 0.44
C GLU A 119 -20.23 9.83 1.94
N GLY A 120 -19.31 10.61 2.50
CA GLY A 120 -18.93 10.54 3.91
C GLY A 120 -18.05 9.33 4.25
N ILE A 121 -17.33 8.78 3.26
CA ILE A 121 -16.38 7.68 3.41
C ILE A 121 -15.27 8.08 4.38
N PHE A 122 -14.73 9.29 4.21
CA PHE A 122 -13.85 9.95 5.18
C PHE A 122 -14.44 11.28 5.63
N VAL A 123 -13.81 11.88 6.65
CA VAL A 123 -14.09 13.20 7.28
C VAL A 123 -15.34 13.93 6.77
N LYS A 124 -16.28 14.19 7.67
CA LYS A 124 -17.34 15.19 7.46
C LYS A 124 -17.11 16.38 8.35
#